data_AF-A0A0G4LZW7-F1
#
_entry.id   AF-A0A0G4LZW7-F1
#
_cell.length_a   1.000
_cell.length_b   1.000
_cell.length_c   1.000
_cell.angle_alpha   90.00
_cell.angle_beta   90.00
_cell.angle_gamma   90.00
#
_symmetry.space_group_name_H-M   'P 1'
#
loop_
_entity.id
_entity.type
_entity.pdbx_description
1 polymer ?
#
loop_
_entity_poly.entity_id
_entity_poly.type
_entity_poly.pdbx_seq_one_letter_code
_entity_poly.pdbx_strand_id
1 'polypeptide(L)' 'MKLTRGTSCVLCQQRKVRCDKRKPCANCVKARVECRVVPPNPPRRRKKRLQEKDLIDRLKKYETLLAENG' A
#
# COMPACT_ATOMS: atom_id res chain seq x y z
N MET A 1 19.80 -3.08 -2.67
CA MET A 1 18.75 -3.52 -3.62
C MET A 1 18.05 -4.76 -3.07
N LYS A 2 16.81 -4.63 -2.57
CA LYS A 2 16.11 -5.75 -1.92
C LYS A 2 15.36 -6.57 -2.99
N LEU A 3 15.96 -7.66 -3.43
CA LEU A 3 15.32 -8.69 -4.26
C LEU A 3 14.30 -9.46 -3.40
N THR A 4 13.06 -9.00 -3.36
CA THR A 4 11.97 -9.74 -2.70
C THR A 4 11.68 -11.03 -3.49
N ARG A 5 12.00 -12.18 -2.87
CA ARG A 5 11.74 -13.53 -3.38
C ARG A 5 10.22 -13.76 -3.42
N GLY A 6 9.56 -13.45 -4.53
CA GLY A 6 8.14 -13.79 -4.69
C GLY A 6 7.43 -13.10 -5.85
N THR A 7 7.88 -11.91 -6.25
CA THR A 7 7.18 -11.10 -7.26
C THR A 7 7.83 -11.21 -8.64
N SER A 8 7.01 -11.23 -9.69
CA SER A 8 7.47 -11.04 -11.08
C SER A 8 8.26 -9.72 -11.17
N CYS A 9 9.32 -9.68 -12.00
CA CYS A 9 10.03 -8.42 -12.24
C CYS A 9 9.16 -7.46 -13.05
N VAL A 10 9.49 -6.18 -13.01
CA VAL A 10 8.77 -5.11 -13.74
C VAL A 10 8.70 -5.44 -15.23
N LEU A 11 9.79 -5.94 -15.83
CA LEU A 11 9.82 -6.29 -17.24
C LEU A 11 8.85 -7.43 -17.59
N CYS A 12 8.81 -8.50 -16.79
CA CYS A 12 7.88 -9.61 -17.02
C CYS A 12 6.43 -9.20 -16.77
N GLN A 13 6.18 -8.29 -15.82
CA GLN A 13 4.85 -7.70 -15.61
C GLN A 13 4.41 -6.87 -16.82
N GLN A 14 5.27 -5.99 -17.34
CA GLN A 14 4.98 -5.18 -18.52
C GLN A 14 4.75 -6.03 -19.77
N ARG A 15 5.60 -7.05 -19.99
CA ARG A 15 5.46 -7.99 -21.10
C ARG A 15 4.35 -9.03 -20.89
N LYS A 16 3.72 -9.08 -19.72
CA LYS A 16 2.70 -10.07 -19.33
C LYS A 16 3.14 -11.53 -19.56
N VAL A 17 4.43 -11.82 -19.36
CA VAL A 17 5.01 -13.16 -19.49
C VAL A 17 5.31 -13.78 -18.13
N ARG A 18 5.29 -15.11 -18.05
CA ARG A 18 5.66 -15.85 -16.83
C ARG A 18 7.10 -15.51 -16.42
N CYS A 19 7.30 -15.15 -15.15
CA CYS A 19 8.62 -14.86 -14.59
C CYS A 19 9.11 -16.09 -13.81
N ASP A 20 10.36 -16.50 -14.04
CA ASP A 20 10.99 -17.66 -13.34
C ASP A 20 11.29 -17.39 -11.86
N LYS A 21 10.93 -16.20 -11.36
CA LYS A 21 11.13 -15.70 -9.98
C LYS A 21 12.59 -15.69 -9.47
N ARG A 22 13.53 -16.32 -10.17
CA ARG A 22 14.98 -16.13 -10.04
C ARG A 22 15.33 -14.68 -10.42
N LYS A 23 16.30 -14.09 -9.73
CA LYS A 23 16.70 -12.70 -9.91
C LYS A 23 18.23 -12.68 -10.06
N PRO A 24 18.76 -12.35 -11.26
CA PRO A 24 18.05 -11.96 -12.49
C PRO A 24 17.20 -13.09 -13.11
N CYS A 25 16.08 -12.73 -13.74
CA CYS A 25 15.18 -13.70 -14.39
C CYS A 25 15.73 -14.14 -15.75
N ALA A 26 15.44 -15.36 -16.25
CA ALA A 26 16.01 -15.84 -17.51
C ALA A 26 15.63 -14.92 -18.69
N ASN A 27 14.40 -14.41 -18.70
CA ASN A 27 13.95 -13.44 -19.71
C ASN A 27 14.70 -12.10 -19.64
N CYS A 28 15.07 -11.67 -18.43
CA CYS A 28 15.81 -10.45 -18.18
C CYS A 28 17.27 -10.58 -18.64
N VAL A 29 17.87 -11.75 -18.39
CA VAL A 29 19.22 -12.10 -18.86
C VAL A 29 19.26 -12.16 -20.39
N LYS A 30 18.29 -12.83 -21.02
CA LYS A 30 18.15 -12.87 -22.49
C LYS A 30 18.00 -11.48 -23.11
N ALA A 31 17.22 -10.62 -22.46
CA ALA A 31 17.03 -9.25 -22.90
C ALA A 31 18.20 -8.30 -22.54
N ARG A 32 19.21 -8.77 -21.78
CA ARG A 32 20.34 -7.96 -21.27
C ARG A 32 19.89 -6.69 -20.53
N VAL A 33 18.78 -6.79 -19.80
CA VAL A 33 18.20 -5.68 -19.01
C VAL A 33 18.23 -5.96 -17.52
N GLU A 34 18.24 -4.90 -16.73
CA GLU A 34 18.23 -4.99 -15.28
C GLU A 34 16.93 -5.61 -14.74
N CYS A 35 17.06 -6.63 -13.89
CA CYS A 35 15.92 -7.31 -13.29
C CYS A 35 15.42 -6.59 -12.03
N ARG A 36 14.57 -5.58 -12.21
CA ARG A 36 14.00 -4.82 -11.08
C ARG A 36 12.69 -5.45 -10.54
N VAL A 37 12.54 -5.47 -9.21
CA VAL A 37 11.28 -5.76 -8.53
C VAL A 37 10.85 -4.52 -7.76
N VAL A 38 9.62 -4.06 -7.98
CA VAL A 38 9.05 -2.94 -7.22
C VAL A 38 8.21 -3.55 -6.09
N PRO A 39 8.48 -3.19 -4.82
CA PRO A 39 7.62 -3.60 -3.72
C PRO A 39 6.21 -3.02 -3.93
N PRO A 40 5.15 -3.74 -3.54
CA PRO A 40 3.80 -3.20 -3.61
C PRO A 40 3.75 -1.86 -2.84
N ASN A 41 2.96 -0.92 -3.35
CA ASN A 41 2.74 0.35 -2.65
C ASN A 41 2.28 0.05 -1.22
N PRO A 42 2.79 0.79 -0.21
CA PRO A 42 2.33 0.62 1.15
C PRO A 42 0.81 0.76 1.18
N PRO A 43 0.11 -0.04 2.01
CA PRO A 43 -1.34 0.02 2.10
C PRO A 43 -1.74 1.47 2.36
N ARG A 44 -2.55 2.04 1.45
CA ARG A 44 -3.14 3.36 1.65
C ARG A 44 -3.92 3.28 2.96
N ARG A 45 -3.40 3.90 4.03
CA ARG A 45 -4.17 4.08 5.26
C ARG A 45 -5.48 4.72 4.83
N ARG A 46 -6.60 4.00 4.97
CA ARG A 46 -7.93 4.59 4.83
C ARG A 46 -7.93 5.81 5.74
N LYS A 47 -8.13 7.00 5.17
CA LYS A 47 -8.31 8.21 5.98
C LYS A 47 -9.41 7.88 6.98
N LYS A 48 -9.09 7.85 8.28
CA LYS A 48 -10.11 7.79 9.35
C LYS A 48 -11.11 8.89 9.01
N ARG A 49 -12.40 8.57 8.94
CA ARG A 49 -13.47 9.51 8.60
C ARG A 49 -13.39 10.68 9.58
N LEU A 50 -12.84 11.81 9.14
CA LEU A 50 -12.71 13.02 9.97
C LEU A 50 -14.07 13.44 10.55
N GLN A 51 -15.12 13.21 9.76
CA GLN A 51 -16.52 13.46 10.10
C GLN A 51 -17.00 12.75 11.37
N GLU A 52 -16.47 11.57 11.68
CA GLU A 52 -16.84 10.81 12.88
C GLU A 52 -16.24 11.44 14.14
N LYS A 53 -15.03 11.99 14.04
CA LYS A 53 -14.38 12.68 15.16
C LYS A 53 -15.10 13.98 15.52
N ASP A 54 -15.43 14.80 14.52
CA ASP A 54 -16.12 16.06 14.74
C ASP A 54 -17.52 15.86 15.34
N LEU A 55 -18.19 14.77 14.95
CA LEU A 55 -19.49 14.40 15.52
C LEU A 55 -19.37 14.00 17.00
N ILE A 56 -18.37 13.19 17.34
CA ILE A 56 -18.11 12.75 18.72
C ILE A 56 -17.74 13.95 19.60
N ASP A 57 -16.90 14.87 19.11
CA ASP A 57 -16.50 16.04 19.88
C ASP A 57 -17.69 16.99 20.14
N ARG A 58 -18.61 17.15 19.17
CA ARG A 58 -19.86 17.89 19.39
C ARG A 58 -20.76 17.22 20.42
N LEU A 59 -20.95 15.90 20.31
CA LEU A 59 -21.75 15.13 21.26
C LEU A 59 -21.23 15.30 22.70
N LYS A 60 -19.92 15.10 22.90
CA LYS A 60 -19.29 15.30 24.22
C LYS A 60 -19.53 16.70 24.77
N LYS A 61 -19.41 17.73 23.93
CA LYS A 61 -19.64 19.11 24.34
C LYS A 61 -21.09 19.35 24.81
N TYR A 62 -22.06 18.75 24.12
CA TYR A 62 -23.46 18.85 24.54
C TYR A 62 -23.74 18.04 25.80
N GLU A 63 -23.18 16.84 25.93
CA GLU A 63 -23.29 16.01 27.14
C GLU A 63 -22.71 16.73 28.37
N THR A 64 -21.54 17.38 28.24
CA THR A 64 -20.96 18.16 29.35
C THR A 64 -21.83 19.34 29.74
N LEU A 65 -22.35 20.08 28.75
CA LEU A 65 -23.24 21.22 29.03
C LEU A 65 -24.55 20.78 29.68
N LEU A 66 -25.09 19.63 29.28
CA LEU A 66 -26.30 19.08 29.87
C LEU A 66 -26.05 18.58 31.29
N ALA A 67 -24.87 18.00 31.57
CA ALA A 67 -24.50 17.57 32.92
C ALA A 67 -24.24 18.74 33.88
N GLU A 68 -23.74 19.88 33.37
CA GLU A 68 -23.50 21.08 34.18
C GLU A 68 -24.77 21.89 34.47
N ASN A 69 -25.76 21.85 33.58
CA ASN A 69 -26.98 22.68 33.67
C ASN A 69 -28.28 21.88 33.88
N GLY A 70 -28.17 20.57 34.09
CA GLY A 70 -29.28 19.63 34.29
C GLY A 70 -29.59 19.36 35.75
#